data_AF-A0A9E0HXP9-F1
#
_entry.id   AF-A0A9E0HXP9-F1
#
_cell.length_a   1.000
_cell.length_b   1.000
_cell.length_c   1.000
_cell.angle_alpha   90.00
_cell.angle_beta   90.00
_cell.angle_gamma   90.00
#
_symmetry.space_group_name_H-M   'P 1'
#
loop_
_entity.id
_entity.type
_entity.pdbx_description
1 polymer ?
#
loop_
_entity_poly.entity_id
_entity_poly.type
_entity_poly.pdbx_seq_one_letter_code
_entity_poly.pdbx_strand_id
1 'polypeptide(L)'
;MFSFVTAAFAASSFDRLASGGVGGWLNVTRPITAEDMKGRMVLLDFWTYGCINCMQVIPDLEYLEQKFGDSLLIIGVHSAKFHGEQGSERILAAAQRFGLKHPVINDSDFSIWKSFGVRAWP
;
A
#
# COMPACT_ATOMS: atom_id res chain seq x y z
N MET A 1 -24.72 -13.19 -12.58
CA MET A 1 -23.96 -12.25 -13.45
C MET A 1 -22.93 -11.39 -12.70
N PHE A 2 -23.03 -11.24 -11.37
CA PHE A 2 -22.10 -10.40 -10.58
C PHE A 2 -20.69 -10.99 -10.36
N SER A 3 -20.51 -12.31 -10.44
CA SER A 3 -19.22 -12.96 -10.10
C SER A 3 -18.07 -12.66 -11.08
N PHE A 4 -18.37 -12.40 -12.36
CA PHE A 4 -17.33 -12.18 -13.37
C PHE A 4 -16.73 -10.78 -13.30
N VAL A 5 -17.52 -9.75 -12.96
CA VAL A 5 -17.06 -8.37 -12.86
C VAL A 5 -16.16 -8.17 -11.64
N THR A 6 -16.52 -8.75 -10.49
CA THR A 6 -15.71 -8.65 -9.27
C THR A 6 -14.36 -9.36 -9.42
N ALA A 7 -14.33 -10.54 -10.06
CA ALA A 7 -13.10 -11.27 -10.31
C ALA A 7 -12.17 -10.54 -11.31
N ALA A 8 -12.74 -9.96 -12.38
CA ALA A 8 -11.97 -9.19 -13.36
C ALA A 8 -11.42 -7.88 -12.77
N PHE A 9 -12.22 -7.19 -11.94
CA PHE A 9 -11.76 -5.99 -11.22
C PHE A 9 -10.62 -6.34 -10.26
N ALA A 10 -10.79 -7.37 -9.42
CA ALA A 10 -9.76 -7.82 -8.49
C ALA A 10 -8.46 -8.26 -9.18
N ALA A 11 -8.55 -9.03 -10.27
CA ALA A 11 -7.37 -9.41 -11.06
C ALA A 11 -6.64 -8.18 -11.61
N SER A 12 -7.38 -7.24 -12.20
CA SER A 12 -6.80 -5.99 -12.73
C SER A 12 -6.20 -5.08 -11.65
N SER A 13 -6.75 -5.13 -10.43
CA SER A 13 -6.24 -4.38 -9.28
C SER A 13 -4.94 -4.99 -8.75
N PHE A 14 -4.86 -6.31 -8.65
CA PHE A 14 -3.63 -6.99 -8.22
C PHE A 14 -2.51 -6.83 -9.23
N ASP A 15 -2.78 -6.86 -10.53
CA ASP A 15 -1.76 -6.60 -11.56
C ASP A 15 -1.21 -5.17 -11.46
N ARG A 16 -2.08 -4.18 -11.18
CA ARG A 16 -1.65 -2.80 -10.93
C ARG A 16 -0.79 -2.68 -9.68
N LEU A 17 -1.19 -3.30 -8.58
CA LEU A 17 -0.40 -3.26 -7.35
C LEU A 17 0.95 -3.98 -7.55
N ALA A 18 0.94 -5.13 -8.22
CA ALA A 18 2.14 -5.92 -8.51
C ALA A 18 3.18 -5.15 -9.36
N SER A 19 2.73 -4.19 -10.18
CA SER A 19 3.64 -3.28 -10.90
C SER A 19 4.50 -2.42 -9.97
N GLY A 20 4.08 -2.22 -8.72
CA GLY A 20 4.80 -1.41 -7.72
C GLY A 20 4.76 0.10 -8.00
N GLY A 21 3.95 0.56 -8.96
CA GLY A 21 3.91 1.96 -9.37
C GLY A 21 5.25 2.47 -9.94
N VAL A 22 5.34 3.77 -10.18
CA VAL A 22 6.55 4.38 -10.76
C VAL A 22 7.74 4.34 -9.80
N GLY A 23 7.50 4.53 -8.49
CA GLY A 23 8.55 4.55 -7.48
C GLY A 23 8.97 3.17 -6.95
N GLY A 24 8.24 2.12 -7.32
CA GLY A 24 8.55 0.73 -6.97
C GLY A 24 8.18 0.34 -5.53
N TRP A 25 8.53 -0.90 -5.20
CA TRP A 25 8.34 -1.50 -3.88
C TRP A 25 9.47 -1.14 -2.91
N LEU A 26 9.08 -0.86 -1.67
CA LEU A 26 9.93 -0.52 -0.53
C LEU A 26 9.57 -1.43 0.65
N ASN A 27 10.47 -1.49 1.63
CA ASN A 27 10.30 -2.28 2.86
C ASN A 27 10.11 -3.79 2.62
N VAL A 28 10.65 -4.29 1.51
CA VAL A 28 10.62 -5.71 1.12
C VAL A 28 11.95 -6.12 0.52
N THR A 29 12.28 -7.41 0.59
CA THR A 29 13.49 -7.98 -0.04
C THR A 29 13.30 -8.29 -1.53
N ARG A 30 12.06 -8.47 -1.98
CA ARG A 30 11.66 -8.63 -3.38
C ARG A 30 10.31 -7.96 -3.63
N PRO A 31 10.02 -7.53 -4.87
CA PRO A 31 8.68 -7.07 -5.26
C PRO A 31 7.59 -8.09 -4.90
N ILE A 32 6.43 -7.58 -4.49
CA ILE A 32 5.23 -8.39 -4.22
C ILE A 32 4.51 -8.63 -5.55
N THR A 33 4.18 -9.89 -5.84
CA THR A 33 3.50 -10.29 -7.07
C THR A 33 1.99 -10.44 -6.84
N ALA A 34 1.21 -10.54 -7.93
CA ALA A 34 -0.21 -10.85 -7.83
C ALA A 34 -0.46 -12.21 -7.16
N GLU A 35 0.45 -13.18 -7.35
CA GLU A 35 0.40 -14.49 -6.71
C GLU A 35 0.52 -14.38 -5.18
N ASP A 36 1.38 -13.50 -4.66
CA ASP A 36 1.55 -13.27 -3.22
C ASP A 36 0.28 -12.71 -2.54
N MET A 37 -0.64 -12.14 -3.33
CA MET A 37 -1.89 -11.53 -2.87
C MET A 37 -3.08 -12.51 -2.95
N LYS A 38 -2.99 -13.57 -3.77
CA LYS A 38 -4.08 -14.53 -3.95
C LYS A 38 -4.35 -15.30 -2.66
N GLY A 39 -5.64 -15.44 -2.32
CA GLY A 39 -6.07 -16.19 -1.13
C GLY A 39 -5.91 -15.44 0.20
N ARG A 40 -5.44 -14.19 0.17
CA ARG A 40 -5.30 -13.31 1.33
C ARG A 40 -6.29 -12.15 1.25
N MET A 41 -6.70 -11.64 2.40
CA MET A 41 -7.31 -10.32 2.45
C MET A 41 -6.22 -9.29 2.18
N VAL A 42 -6.45 -8.34 1.27
CA VAL A 42 -5.51 -7.27 0.98
C VAL A 42 -6.09 -5.95 1.48
N LEU A 43 -5.41 -5.32 2.43
CA LEU A 43 -5.74 -4.00 2.95
C LEU A 43 -4.75 -3.00 2.38
N LEU A 44 -5.27 -1.95 1.72
CA LEU A 44 -4.46 -0.86 1.22
C LEU A 44 -4.56 0.31 2.20
N ASP A 45 -3.41 0.73 2.73
CA ASP A 45 -3.29 1.95 3.53
C ASP A 45 -2.71 3.05 2.65
N PHE A 46 -3.53 4.03 2.28
CA PHE A 46 -3.05 5.17 1.48
C PHE A 46 -2.55 6.24 2.44
N TRP A 47 -1.24 6.50 2.41
CA TRP A 47 -0.61 7.36 3.42
C TRP A 47 0.41 8.32 2.82
N THR A 48 0.84 9.28 3.62
CA THR A 48 2.01 10.12 3.38
C THR A 48 2.71 10.41 4.70
N TYR A 49 4.04 10.49 4.71
CA TYR A 49 4.78 10.59 5.98
C TYR A 49 4.63 11.94 6.70
N GLY A 50 4.06 12.95 6.06
CA GLY A 50 3.73 14.25 6.67
C GLY A 50 2.32 14.35 7.26
N CYS A 51 1.54 13.26 7.26
CA CYS A 51 0.12 13.24 7.62
C CYS A 51 -0.10 12.76 9.06
N ILE A 52 -0.60 13.62 9.95
CA ILE A 52 -0.89 13.28 11.35
C ILE A 52 -1.97 12.20 11.47
N ASN A 53 -3.02 12.29 10.67
CA ASN A 53 -4.10 11.31 10.67
C ASN A 53 -3.58 9.91 10.30
N CYS A 54 -2.63 9.84 9.37
CA CYS A 54 -2.01 8.61 8.91
C CYS A 54 -1.16 7.98 10.03
N MET A 55 -0.47 8.80 10.82
CA MET A 55 0.28 8.30 11.97
C MET A 55 -0.62 7.74 13.07
N GLN A 56 -1.85 8.24 13.20
CA GLN A 56 -2.79 7.78 14.23
C GLN A 56 -3.33 6.37 13.97
N VAL A 57 -3.39 5.91 12.71
CA VAL A 57 -3.89 4.58 12.36
C VAL A 57 -2.83 3.48 12.47
N ILE A 58 -1.55 3.83 12.62
CA ILE A 58 -0.44 2.85 12.68
C ILE A 58 -0.63 1.77 13.76
N PRO A 59 -1.04 2.09 15.01
CA PRO A 59 -1.26 1.06 16.02
C PRO A 59 -2.37 0.07 15.63
N ASP A 60 -3.41 0.54 14.92
CA ASP A 60 -4.48 -0.33 14.43
C ASP A 60 -3.98 -1.24 13.31
N LEU A 61 -3.14 -0.73 12.40
CA LEU A 61 -2.51 -1.55 11.35
C LEU A 61 -1.64 -2.66 11.97
N GLU A 62 -0.81 -2.31 12.97
CA GLU A 62 0.00 -3.30 13.68
C GLU A 62 -0.87 -4.36 14.39
N TYR A 63 -1.97 -3.94 15.04
CA TYR A 63 -2.92 -4.88 15.65
C TYR A 63 -3.51 -5.84 14.61
N LEU A 64 -3.90 -5.34 13.44
CA LEU A 64 -4.47 -6.16 12.36
C LEU A 64 -3.44 -7.15 11.81
N GLU A 65 -2.20 -6.73 11.59
CA GLU A 65 -1.10 -7.62 11.19
C GLU A 65 -0.90 -8.76 12.19
N GLN A 66 -0.85 -8.45 13.49
CA GLN A 66 -0.67 -9.46 14.54
C GLN A 66 -1.88 -10.41 14.65
N LYS A 67 -3.10 -9.87 14.51
CA LYS A 67 -4.34 -10.65 14.68
C LYS A 67 -4.59 -11.62 13.54
N PHE A 68 -4.34 -11.19 12.30
CA PHE A 68 -4.68 -11.96 11.11
C PHE A 68 -3.49 -12.66 10.47
N GLY A 69 -2.26 -12.29 10.83
CA GLY A 69 -1.04 -12.92 10.33
C GLY A 69 -1.05 -13.07 8.81
N ASP A 70 -0.71 -14.25 8.32
CA ASP A 70 -0.61 -14.53 6.89
C ASP A 70 -1.94 -14.41 6.13
N SER A 71 -3.08 -14.45 6.81
CA SER A 71 -4.40 -14.30 6.16
C SER A 71 -4.68 -12.86 5.69
N LEU A 72 -3.93 -11.87 6.22
CA LEU A 72 -4.02 -10.46 5.85
C LEU A 72 -2.69 -9.99 5.26
N LEU A 73 -2.75 -9.26 4.15
CA LEU A 73 -1.65 -8.49 3.58
C LEU A 73 -2.00 -7.01 3.67
N ILE A 74 -1.28 -6.26 4.51
CA ILE A 74 -1.33 -4.80 4.44
C ILE A 74 -0.32 -4.34 3.39
N ILE A 75 -0.68 -3.36 2.57
CA ILE A 75 0.21 -2.67 1.64
C ILE A 75 0.04 -1.17 1.87
N GLY A 76 1.13 -0.51 2.28
CA GLY A 76 1.16 0.94 2.41
C GLY A 76 1.40 1.58 1.05
N VAL A 77 0.42 2.28 0.49
CA VAL A 77 0.56 3.05 -0.75
C VAL A 77 0.93 4.49 -0.40
N HIS A 78 2.22 4.80 -0.43
CA HIS A 78 2.71 6.14 -0.16
C HIS A 78 2.47 7.04 -1.38
N SER A 79 1.48 7.93 -1.28
CA SER A 79 1.18 8.96 -2.30
C SER A 79 1.58 10.32 -1.74
N ALA A 80 2.56 10.98 -2.35
CA ALA A 80 3.18 12.18 -1.81
C ALA A 80 2.24 13.41 -1.88
N LYS A 81 1.94 14.05 -0.74
CA LYS A 81 1.15 15.30 -0.73
C LYS A 81 1.95 16.47 -1.30
N PHE A 82 3.26 16.48 -1.06
CA PHE A 82 4.19 17.48 -1.58
C PHE A 82 5.31 16.83 -2.40
N HIS A 83 5.83 17.54 -3.41
CA HIS A 83 6.92 17.04 -4.27
C HIS A 83 8.14 16.57 -3.47
N GLY A 84 8.45 17.22 -2.34
CA GLY A 84 9.55 16.82 -1.45
C GLY A 84 9.40 15.45 -0.78
N GLU A 85 8.22 14.83 -0.88
CA GLU A 85 7.85 13.56 -0.24
C GLU A 85 7.93 12.34 -1.17
N GLN A 86 8.33 12.53 -2.44
CA GLN A 86 8.37 11.44 -3.42
C GLN A 86 9.65 10.57 -3.36
N GLY A 87 10.65 10.96 -2.57
CA GLY A 87 11.95 10.28 -2.53
C GLY A 87 11.92 8.95 -1.78
N SER A 88 12.19 7.83 -2.47
CA SER A 88 12.11 6.47 -1.91
C SER A 88 12.92 6.26 -0.64
N GLU A 89 14.14 6.81 -0.53
CA GLU A 89 14.96 6.71 0.69
C GLU A 89 14.27 7.35 1.91
N ARG A 90 13.62 8.50 1.71
CA ARG A 90 12.91 9.21 2.79
C ARG A 90 11.64 8.47 3.18
N ILE A 91 10.92 7.94 2.20
CA ILE A 91 9.72 7.12 2.44
C ILE A 91 10.09 5.88 3.24
N LEU A 92 11.15 5.17 2.86
CA LEU A 92 11.63 3.99 3.58
C LEU A 92 12.08 4.35 5.00
N ALA A 93 12.88 5.40 5.17
CA ALA A 93 13.29 5.87 6.49
C ALA A 93 12.10 6.25 7.37
N ALA A 94 11.06 6.88 6.81
CA ALA A 94 9.83 7.19 7.53
C ALA A 94 9.07 5.92 7.92
N ALA A 95 8.88 4.97 6.99
CA ALA A 95 8.22 3.69 7.27
C ALA A 95 8.93 2.94 8.42
N GLN A 96 10.26 2.88 8.40
CA GLN A 96 11.06 2.27 9.46
C GLN A 96 10.93 3.02 10.79
N ARG A 97 11.01 4.35 10.78
CA ARG A 97 10.82 5.19 11.98
C ARG A 97 9.45 4.99 12.62
N PHE A 98 8.43 4.80 11.79
CA PHE A 98 7.06 4.56 12.21
C PHE A 98 6.79 3.11 12.60
N GLY A 99 7.75 2.21 12.40
CA GLY A 99 7.62 0.79 12.74
C GLY A 99 6.72 0.02 11.78
N LEU A 100 6.48 0.52 10.55
CA LEU A 100 5.71 -0.19 9.54
C LEU A 100 6.46 -1.46 9.12
N LYS A 101 5.80 -2.62 9.25
CA LYS A 101 6.38 -3.92 8.90
C LYS A 101 5.96 -4.40 7.51
N HIS A 102 4.82 -3.92 7.03
CA HIS A 102 4.28 -4.28 5.72
C HIS A 102 5.08 -3.68 4.55
N PRO A 103 4.91 -4.28 3.34
CA PRO A 103 5.36 -3.70 2.08
C PRO A 103 4.81 -2.30 1.85
N VAL A 104 5.63 -1.44 1.23
CA VAL A 104 5.26 -0.07 0.87
C VAL A 104 5.46 0.14 -0.62
N ILE A 105 4.51 0.80 -1.30
CA ILE A 105 4.66 1.26 -2.68
C ILE A 105 4.93 2.78 -2.66
N ASN A 106 5.88 3.23 -3.47
CA ASN A 106 6.04 4.66 -3.77
C ASN A 106 5.19 5.04 -5.01
N ASP A 107 3.97 5.52 -4.76
CA ASP A 107 3.02 5.99 -5.78
C ASP A 107 3.25 7.48 -6.09
N SER A 108 4.44 7.80 -6.58
CA SER A 108 4.88 9.19 -6.78
C SER A 108 4.09 9.94 -7.86
N ASP A 109 3.46 9.24 -8.80
CA ASP A 109 2.68 9.79 -9.92
C ASP A 109 1.15 9.70 -9.71
N PHE A 110 0.72 9.20 -8.55
CA PHE A 110 -0.68 8.98 -8.20
C PHE A 110 -1.42 7.99 -9.14
N SER A 111 -0.70 7.13 -9.85
CA SER A 111 -1.31 6.18 -10.77
C SER A 111 -2.18 5.16 -10.02
N ILE A 112 -1.68 4.62 -8.91
CA ILE A 112 -2.40 3.66 -8.08
C ILE A 112 -3.55 4.37 -7.36
N TRP A 113 -3.27 5.49 -6.69
CA TRP A 113 -4.26 6.34 -6.04
C TRP A 113 -5.49 6.62 -6.91
N LYS A 114 -5.27 7.06 -8.16
CA LYS A 114 -6.35 7.37 -9.11
C LYS A 114 -7.11 6.11 -9.52
N SER A 115 -6.42 4.99 -9.71
CA SER A 115 -7.05 3.73 -10.12
C SER A 115 -8.01 3.17 -9.06
N PHE A 116 -7.75 3.44 -7.78
CA PHE A 116 -8.63 3.08 -6.67
C PHE A 116 -9.61 4.19 -6.27
N GLY A 117 -9.63 5.32 -6.97
CA GLY A 117 -10.58 6.42 -6.72
C GLY A 117 -10.39 7.13 -5.37
N VAL A 118 -9.19 7.06 -4.81
CA VAL A 118 -8.86 7.64 -3.50
C VAL A 118 -8.87 9.17 -3.60
N ARG A 119 -9.24 9.85 -2.51
CA ARG A 119 -9.40 11.32 -2.47
C ARG A 119 -8.85 11.99 -1.20
N ALA A 120 -8.38 11.22 -0.22
CA ALA A 120 -7.87 11.73 1.05
C ALA A 120 -6.89 10.74 1.68
N TRP A 121 -6.13 11.24 2.66
CA TRP A 121 -5.22 10.47 3.50
C TRP A 121 -5.57 10.65 4.99
N PRO A 122 -5.42 9.60 5.82
CA PRO A 122 -5.67 8.22 5.42
C PRO A 122 -7.15 8.08 5.02
#